data_AF-A0A183DC05-F1
#
_entry.id   AF-A0A183DC05-F1
#
_cell.length_a   1.000
_cell.length_b   1.000
_cell.length_c   1.000
_cell.angle_alpha   90.00
_cell.angle_beta   90.00
_cell.angle_gamma   90.00
#
_symmetry.space_group_name_H-M   'P 1'
#
loop_
_entity.id
_entity.type
_entity.pdbx_description
1 polymer ?
#
loop_
_entity_poly.entity_id
_entity_poly.type
_entity_poly.pdbx_seq_one_letter_code
_entity_poly.pdbx_strand_id
1 'polypeptide(L)'
;MVQSTYCRADVGYVDLNVRNTGVITDFFINTFKAFIIAHFKPIVEDRICRMIKNVINKDMNYILSTMPLQVRISETSIDVLGESFGLPARRPLSKLGDASARNATVLNIINRLRQKNLILDYRLIRDPVIAYGAIEMLSRGEISW
;
A
#
# COMPACT_ATOMS: atom_id res chain seq x y z
N MET A 1 -8.46 -9.90 0.86
CA MET A 1 -8.94 -8.61 1.39
C MET A 1 -8.19 -8.35 2.70
N VAL A 2 -7.61 -7.17 2.88
CA VAL A 2 -6.87 -6.80 4.10
C VAL A 2 -7.85 -6.46 5.21
N GLN A 3 -7.62 -6.96 6.41
CA GLN A 3 -8.48 -6.69 7.56
C GLN A 3 -7.63 -6.47 8.83
N SER A 4 -7.99 -5.46 9.62
CA SER A 4 -7.45 -5.29 10.98
C SER A 4 -8.06 -6.34 11.92
N THR A 5 -7.21 -7.18 12.51
CA THR A 5 -7.60 -8.22 13.48
C THR A 5 -7.61 -7.69 14.91
N TYR A 6 -6.66 -6.82 15.25
CA TYR A 6 -6.52 -6.24 16.58
C TYR A 6 -6.12 -4.76 16.50
N CYS A 7 -6.65 -3.96 17.42
CA CYS A 7 -6.24 -2.58 17.62
C CYS A 7 -6.27 -2.26 19.11
N ARG A 8 -5.23 -1.57 19.57
CA ARG A 8 -5.12 -0.99 20.91
C ARG A 8 -4.55 0.41 20.77
N ALA A 9 -5.21 1.38 21.39
CA ALA A 9 -4.72 2.73 21.57
C ALA A 9 -4.63 2.99 23.08
N ASP A 10 -3.67 3.81 23.49
CA ASP A 10 -3.47 4.19 24.89
C ASP A 10 -3.18 5.70 24.96
N VAL A 11 -3.94 6.42 25.79
CA VAL A 11 -3.76 7.85 26.01
C VAL A 11 -2.92 8.08 27.28
N GLY A 12 -1.61 8.24 27.09
CA GLY A 12 -0.66 8.41 28.18
C GLY A 12 -0.78 9.74 28.94
N TYR A 13 -0.86 10.86 28.21
CA TYR A 13 -0.88 12.21 28.79
C TYR A 13 -2.00 13.06 28.19
N VAL A 14 -2.62 13.91 29.02
CA VAL A 14 -3.64 14.87 28.61
C VAL A 14 -3.29 16.21 29.25
N ASP A 15 -3.02 17.21 28.40
CA ASP A 15 -2.82 18.59 28.85
C ASP A 15 -4.16 19.34 28.85
N LEU A 16 -4.37 20.15 29.87
CA LEU A 16 -5.62 20.86 30.11
C LEU A 16 -5.34 22.32 30.37
N ASN A 17 -5.72 23.15 29.41
CA ASN A 17 -5.66 24.59 29.55
C ASN A 17 -7.07 25.15 29.72
N VAL A 18 -7.44 25.52 30.95
CA VAL A 18 -8.75 26.09 31.28
C VAL A 18 -8.61 27.59 31.48
N ARG A 19 -9.40 28.38 30.76
CA ARG A 19 -9.42 29.85 30.87
C ARG A 19 -10.63 30.29 31.71
N ASN A 20 -10.49 31.41 32.45
CA ASN A 20 -11.57 32.05 33.24
C ASN A 20 -12.18 31.21 34.37
N THR A 21 -11.36 30.57 35.20
CA THR A 21 -11.83 29.60 36.22
C THR A 21 -12.13 30.19 37.60
N GLY A 22 -11.80 31.47 37.86
CA GLY A 22 -12.05 32.13 39.14
C GLY A 22 -11.57 31.30 40.34
N VAL A 23 -12.30 31.34 41.46
CA VAL A 23 -11.98 30.62 42.72
C VAL A 23 -12.33 29.12 42.67
N ILE A 24 -12.93 28.63 41.58
CA ILE A 24 -13.46 27.25 41.45
C ILE A 24 -12.47 26.34 40.69
N THR A 25 -11.28 26.85 40.37
CA THR A 25 -10.27 26.18 39.53
C THR A 25 -9.97 24.77 39.99
N ASP A 26 -9.70 24.58 41.28
CA ASP A 26 -9.27 23.27 41.82
C ASP A 26 -10.41 22.24 41.84
N PHE A 27 -11.64 22.68 42.09
CA PHE A 27 -12.81 21.80 42.01
C PHE A 27 -13.06 21.36 40.56
N PHE A 28 -12.97 22.29 39.61
CA PHE A 28 -13.12 21.99 38.18
C PHE A 28 -12.03 21.06 37.69
N ILE A 29 -10.76 21.33 38.01
CA ILE A 29 -9.63 20.51 37.55
C ILE A 29 -9.72 19.09 38.10
N ASN A 30 -10.04 18.91 39.38
CA ASN A 30 -10.13 17.58 39.99
C ASN A 30 -11.31 16.77 39.46
N THR A 31 -12.48 17.40 39.30
CA THR A 31 -13.66 16.76 38.70
C THR A 31 -13.41 16.40 37.24
N PHE A 32 -12.75 17.30 36.49
CA PHE A 32 -12.43 17.07 35.08
C PHE A 32 -11.36 15.98 34.91
N LYS A 33 -10.36 15.91 35.79
CA LYS A 33 -9.39 14.81 35.81
C LYS A 33 -10.07 13.45 35.99
N ALA A 34 -11.03 13.34 36.90
CA ALA A 34 -11.81 12.12 37.09
C ALA A 34 -12.63 11.77 35.83
N PHE A 35 -13.28 12.77 35.22
CA PHE A 35 -14.01 12.60 33.96
C PHE A 35 -13.11 12.13 32.81
N ILE A 36 -11.90 12.69 32.68
CA ILE A 36 -10.96 12.28 31.64
C ILE A 36 -10.62 10.80 31.76
N ILE A 37 -10.25 10.38 32.97
CA ILE A 37 -9.79 9.01 33.21
C ILE A 37 -10.94 8.02 32.98
N ALA A 38 -12.14 8.31 33.50
CA ALA A 38 -13.27 7.39 33.45
C ALA A 38 -13.95 7.34 32.07
N HIS A 39 -13.99 8.44 31.33
CA HIS A 39 -14.80 8.56 30.12
C HIS A 39 -14.02 9.00 28.90
N PHE A 40 -13.25 10.08 29.00
CA PHE A 40 -12.59 10.65 27.82
C PHE A 40 -11.56 9.69 27.22
N LYS A 41 -10.66 9.14 28.04
CA LYS A 41 -9.63 8.20 27.61
C LYS A 41 -10.19 7.00 26.83
N PRO A 42 -11.11 6.20 27.37
CA PRO A 42 -11.64 5.04 26.64
C PRO A 42 -12.41 5.44 25.37
N ILE A 43 -13.10 6.59 25.38
CA ILE A 43 -13.82 7.09 24.19
C ILE A 43 -12.82 7.44 23.07
N VAL A 44 -11.74 8.14 23.39
CA VAL A 44 -10.73 8.54 22.40
C VAL A 44 -10.00 7.31 21.87
N GLU A 45 -9.61 6.37 22.74
CA GLU A 45 -8.94 5.13 22.35
C GLU A 45 -9.79 4.29 21.40
N ASP A 46 -11.08 4.09 21.73
CA ASP A 46 -12.01 3.38 20.85
C ASP A 46 -12.21 4.13 19.53
N ARG A 47 -12.32 5.45 19.56
CA ARG A 47 -12.48 6.27 18.35
C ARG A 47 -11.27 6.15 17.43
N ILE A 48 -10.06 6.19 17.97
CA ILE A 48 -8.82 5.98 17.21
C ILE A 48 -8.85 4.60 16.56
N CYS A 49 -9.16 3.55 17.33
CA CYS A 49 -9.21 2.21 16.78
C CYS A 49 -10.27 2.02 15.70
N ARG A 50 -11.44 2.65 15.84
CA ARG A 50 -12.48 2.65 14.81
C ARG A 50 -12.02 3.34 13.53
N MET A 51 -11.33 4.47 13.65
CA MET A 51 -10.76 5.17 12.49
C MET A 51 -9.72 4.31 11.78
N ILE A 52 -8.78 3.72 12.52
CA ILE A 52 -7.74 2.84 11.96
C ILE A 52 -8.37 1.63 11.26
N LYS A 53 -9.33 0.96 11.89
CA LYS A 53 -10.06 -0.17 11.29
C LYS A 53 -10.74 0.24 9.99
N ASN A 54 -11.34 1.42 9.92
CA ASN A 54 -11.96 1.90 8.69
C ASN A 54 -10.93 2.16 7.58
N VAL A 55 -9.80 2.81 7.89
CA VAL A 55 -8.73 3.06 6.91
C VAL A 55 -8.19 1.74 6.36
N ILE A 56 -7.91 0.76 7.22
CA ILE A 56 -7.37 -0.54 6.80
C ILE A 56 -8.42 -1.34 6.01
N ASN A 57 -9.64 -1.46 6.55
CA ASN A 57 -10.64 -2.35 5.96
C ASN A 57 -11.30 -1.75 4.71
N LYS A 58 -11.30 -0.42 4.55
CA LYS A 58 -11.95 0.26 3.43
C LYS A 58 -10.91 0.87 2.49
N ASP A 59 -10.10 1.79 2.97
CA ASP A 59 -9.25 2.61 2.12
C ASP A 59 -8.09 1.80 1.53
N MET A 60 -7.43 0.95 2.33
CA MET A 60 -6.38 0.08 1.79
C MET A 60 -6.95 -0.95 0.81
N ASN A 61 -8.10 -1.55 1.10
CA ASN A 61 -8.74 -2.48 0.16
C ASN A 61 -9.16 -1.79 -1.13
N TYR A 62 -9.61 -0.53 -1.07
CA TYR A 62 -9.88 0.27 -2.26
C TYR A 62 -8.61 0.46 -3.09
N ILE A 63 -7.50 0.89 -2.48
CA ILE A 63 -6.21 1.05 -3.18
C ILE A 63 -5.76 -0.27 -3.81
N LEU A 64 -5.79 -1.37 -3.04
CA LEU A 64 -5.39 -2.69 -3.54
C LEU A 64 -6.28 -3.18 -4.69
N SER A 65 -7.56 -2.80 -4.71
CA SER A 65 -8.47 -3.12 -5.83
C SER A 65 -8.13 -2.37 -7.12
N THR A 66 -7.41 -1.25 -7.03
CA THR A 66 -6.95 -0.47 -8.20
C THR A 66 -5.62 -0.97 -8.77
N MET A 67 -4.95 -1.93 -8.11
CA MET A 67 -3.71 -2.49 -8.60
C MET A 67 -3.94 -3.23 -9.93
N PRO A 68 -3.16 -2.94 -10.99
CA PRO A 68 -3.35 -3.56 -12.30
C PRO A 68 -2.98 -5.04 -12.24
N LEU A 69 -3.99 -5.90 -12.25
CA LEU A 69 -3.82 -7.35 -12.28
C LEU A 69 -3.27 -7.85 -13.62
N GLN A 70 -3.42 -7.06 -14.68
CA GLN A 70 -2.95 -7.36 -16.02
C GLN A 70 -2.34 -6.10 -16.64
N VAL A 71 -1.10 -6.20 -17.09
CA VAL A 71 -0.38 -5.08 -17.71
C VAL A 71 -0.08 -5.43 -19.15
N ARG A 72 -0.42 -4.53 -20.07
CA ARG A 72 -0.04 -4.70 -21.48
C ARG A 72 1.44 -4.40 -21.64
N ILE A 73 2.20 -5.35 -22.16
CA ILE A 73 3.59 -5.14 -22.57
C ILE A 73 3.56 -4.52 -23.97
N SER A 74 3.24 -3.22 -24.03
CA SER A 74 3.45 -2.41 -25.24
C SER A 74 4.76 -1.65 -25.08
N GLU A 75 5.50 -1.41 -26.17
CA GLU A 75 6.91 -0.96 -26.20
C GLU A 75 7.27 0.36 -25.49
N THR A 76 6.32 1.00 -24.80
CA THR A 76 6.65 2.11 -23.92
C THR A 76 7.14 1.54 -22.59
N SER A 77 8.38 1.87 -22.24
CA SER A 77 9.15 1.45 -21.07
C SER A 77 8.53 1.92 -19.75
N ILE A 78 7.29 1.50 -19.47
CA ILE A 78 6.61 1.82 -18.23
C ILE A 78 7.19 0.86 -17.18
N ASP A 79 8.15 1.36 -16.43
CA ASP A 79 8.62 0.73 -15.20
C ASP A 79 7.49 0.81 -14.16
N VAL A 80 6.51 -0.08 -14.27
CA VAL A 80 5.32 -0.12 -13.41
C VAL A 80 5.71 -0.24 -11.93
N LEU A 81 6.81 -0.92 -11.64
CA LEU A 81 7.36 -1.01 -10.28
C LEU A 81 8.05 0.30 -9.88
N GLY A 82 8.82 0.92 -10.77
CA GLY A 82 9.45 2.21 -10.53
C GLY A 82 8.45 3.36 -10.29
N GLU A 83 7.38 3.45 -11.09
CA GLU A 83 6.32 4.45 -10.91
C GLU A 83 5.50 4.23 -9.65
N SER A 84 5.20 2.97 -9.30
CA SER A 84 4.42 2.62 -8.09
C SER A 84 5.20 2.89 -6.79
N PHE A 85 6.54 2.74 -6.83
CA PHE A 85 7.41 2.87 -5.64
C PHE A 85 8.31 4.11 -5.63
N GLY A 86 8.15 5.02 -6.60
CA GLY A 86 8.91 6.28 -6.68
C GLY A 86 10.41 6.11 -6.96
N LEU A 87 10.81 5.02 -7.61
CA LEU A 87 12.21 4.77 -7.95
C LEU A 87 12.60 5.52 -9.23
N PRO A 88 13.84 6.04 -9.33
CA PRO A 88 14.27 6.79 -10.51
C PRO A 88 14.30 5.88 -11.74
N ALA A 89 13.62 6.31 -12.81
CA ALA A 89 13.54 5.59 -14.08
C ALA A 89 14.95 5.27 -14.63
N ARG A 90 15.24 3.99 -14.83
CA ARG A 90 16.53 3.55 -15.39
C ARG A 90 16.58 3.91 -16.87
N ARG A 91 17.64 4.64 -17.28
CA ARG A 91 17.89 4.97 -18.68
C ARG A 91 18.10 3.69 -19.50
N PRO A 92 17.46 3.52 -20.67
CA PRO A 92 17.63 2.35 -21.50
C PRO A 92 19.08 2.27 -22.01
N LEU A 93 19.75 1.14 -21.75
CA LEU A 93 21.07 0.82 -22.30
C LEU A 93 20.99 0.87 -23.83
N SER A 94 21.71 1.82 -24.40
CA SER A 94 21.67 2.14 -25.82
C SER A 94 22.40 1.06 -26.64
N LYS A 95 21.67 0.43 -27.57
CA LYS A 95 22.13 -0.29 -28.77
C LYS A 95 23.38 -1.17 -28.61
N LEU A 96 23.15 -2.45 -28.32
CA LEU A 96 24.12 -3.50 -28.65
C LEU A 96 24.20 -3.60 -30.17
N GLY A 97 25.35 -3.19 -30.72
CA GLY A 97 25.63 -3.12 -32.15
C GLY A 97 25.72 -4.48 -32.83
N ASP A 98 25.50 -4.42 -34.14
CA ASP A 98 25.80 -5.40 -35.19
C ASP A 98 26.43 -6.73 -34.78
N ALA A 99 25.61 -7.77 -34.72
CA ALA A 99 26.05 -9.14 -34.93
C ALA A 99 25.27 -9.73 -36.12
N SER A 100 25.95 -9.67 -37.26
CA SER A 100 25.61 -10.25 -38.54
C SER A 100 25.25 -11.74 -38.46
N ALA A 101 24.19 -12.10 -39.19
CA ALA A 101 23.92 -13.41 -39.77
C ALA A 101 23.88 -14.65 -38.83
N ARG A 102 22.71 -14.90 -38.23
CA ARG A 102 22.01 -16.21 -38.15
C ARG A 102 20.71 -16.05 -37.32
N ASN A 103 19.61 -16.72 -37.72
CA ASN A 103 18.29 -16.80 -37.05
C ASN A 103 17.17 -15.83 -37.48
N ALA A 104 16.84 -15.81 -38.79
CA ALA A 104 15.62 -15.19 -39.31
C ALA A 104 14.31 -15.79 -38.74
N THR A 105 14.34 -16.96 -38.12
CA THR A 105 13.18 -17.59 -37.46
C THR A 105 12.86 -16.96 -36.12
N VAL A 106 13.88 -16.71 -35.28
CA VAL A 106 13.69 -16.10 -33.95
C VAL A 106 13.32 -14.62 -34.08
N LEU A 107 13.94 -13.87 -35.01
CA LEU A 107 13.54 -12.49 -35.31
C LEU A 107 12.09 -12.37 -35.83
N ASN A 108 11.62 -13.33 -36.63
CA ASN A 108 10.21 -13.36 -37.07
C ASN A 108 9.26 -13.76 -35.95
N ILE A 109 9.64 -14.69 -35.08
CA ILE A 109 8.85 -15.07 -33.90
C ILE A 109 8.76 -13.87 -32.94
N ILE A 110 9.88 -13.19 -32.68
CA ILE A 110 9.92 -11.96 -31.86
C ILE A 110 9.08 -10.86 -32.51
N ASN A 111 9.21 -10.62 -33.82
CA ASN A 111 8.39 -9.61 -34.52
C ASN A 111 6.89 -9.97 -34.55
N ARG A 112 6.52 -11.25 -34.62
CA ARG A 112 5.12 -11.70 -34.52
C ARG A 112 4.58 -11.60 -33.10
N LEU A 113 5.39 -11.91 -32.09
CA LEU A 113 5.02 -11.70 -30.68
C LEU A 113 4.92 -10.20 -30.36
N ARG A 114 5.76 -9.37 -30.96
CA ARG A 114 5.77 -7.90 -30.88
C ARG A 114 4.51 -7.26 -31.51
N GLN A 115 3.91 -7.91 -32.50
CA GLN A 115 2.62 -7.51 -33.09
C GLN A 115 1.40 -7.96 -32.27
N LYS A 116 1.58 -8.90 -31.35
CA LYS A 116 0.50 -9.36 -30.47
C LYS A 116 0.45 -8.49 -29.22
N ASN A 117 -0.76 -8.16 -28.77
CA ASN A 117 -1.00 -7.41 -27.53
C ASN A 117 -0.63 -8.29 -26.33
N LEU A 118 0.66 -8.46 -26.05
CA LEU A 118 1.16 -9.26 -24.94
C LEU A 118 0.65 -8.70 -23.62
N ILE A 119 0.06 -9.55 -22.79
CA ILE A 119 -0.46 -9.20 -21.46
C ILE A 119 0.33 -9.99 -20.43
N LEU A 120 0.86 -9.28 -19.42
CA LEU A 120 1.47 -9.86 -18.24
C LEU A 120 0.45 -9.96 -17.12
N ASP A 121 0.21 -11.16 -16.63
CA ASP A 121 -0.75 -11.45 -15.56
C ASP A 121 -0.08 -11.43 -14.18
N TYR A 122 -0.41 -10.43 -13.37
CA TYR A 122 0.08 -10.22 -12.01
C TYR A 122 -0.89 -10.70 -10.92
N ARG A 123 -1.96 -11.43 -11.27
CA ARG A 123 -2.88 -11.98 -10.27
C ARG A 123 -2.15 -12.81 -9.22
N LEU A 124 -2.50 -12.61 -7.96
CA LEU A 124 -1.94 -13.38 -6.84
C LEU A 124 -2.40 -14.83 -6.92
N ILE A 125 -1.46 -15.77 -6.79
CA ILE A 125 -1.74 -17.22 -6.78
C ILE A 125 -2.24 -17.65 -5.39
N ARG A 126 -1.72 -16.98 -4.36
CA ARG A 126 -2.03 -17.22 -2.95
C ARG A 126 -2.03 -15.92 -2.16
N ASP A 127 -2.66 -15.94 -1.00
CA ASP A 127 -2.63 -14.81 -0.09
C ASP A 127 -1.18 -14.49 0.35
N PRO A 128 -0.82 -13.20 0.53
CA PRO A 128 0.49 -12.80 1.00
C PRO A 128 0.83 -13.40 2.37
N VAL A 129 2.10 -13.78 2.56
CA VAL A 129 2.58 -14.37 3.82
C VAL A 129 3.65 -13.47 4.43
N ILE A 130 3.59 -13.28 5.74
CA ILE A 130 4.62 -12.56 6.49
C ILE A 130 5.62 -13.59 7.01
N ALA A 131 6.86 -13.54 6.52
CA ALA A 131 7.93 -14.43 6.94
C ALA A 131 9.23 -13.64 7.09
N TYR A 132 9.94 -13.86 8.20
CA TYR A 132 11.28 -13.31 8.43
C TYR A 132 11.40 -11.78 8.24
N GLY A 133 10.37 -11.01 8.62
CA GLY A 133 10.37 -9.55 8.49
C GLY A 133 10.07 -9.02 7.09
N ALA A 134 9.72 -9.90 6.13
CA ALA A 134 9.27 -9.53 4.80
C ALA A 134 7.82 -9.96 4.56
N ILE A 135 7.16 -9.28 3.62
CA ILE A 135 5.85 -9.68 3.09
C ILE A 135 6.11 -10.34 1.74
N GLU A 136 5.93 -11.66 1.68
CA GLU A 136 6.06 -12.44 0.46
C GLU A 136 4.73 -12.41 -0.30
N MET A 137 4.76 -11.92 -1.54
CA MET A 137 3.62 -11.91 -2.47
C MET A 137 3.96 -12.75 -3.68
N LEU A 138 3.15 -13.76 -3.97
CA LEU A 138 3.36 -14.65 -5.11
C LEU A 138 2.32 -14.37 -6.21
N SER A 139 2.77 -13.77 -7.30
CA SER A 139 1.97 -13.48 -8.50
C SER A 139 2.17 -14.54 -9.58
N ARG A 140 1.19 -14.67 -10.48
CA ARG A 140 1.22 -15.62 -11.61
C ARG A 140 2.39 -15.40 -12.57
N GLY A 141 2.64 -14.17 -12.99
CA GLY A 141 3.78 -13.81 -13.84
C GLY A 141 3.76 -14.40 -15.25
N GLU A 142 2.61 -14.84 -15.74
CA GLU A 142 2.47 -15.43 -17.08
C GLU A 142 2.31 -14.34 -18.15
N ILE A 143 2.93 -14.54 -19.32
CA ILE A 143 2.74 -13.70 -20.50
C ILE A 143 1.78 -14.43 -21.45
N SER A 144 0.64 -13.82 -21.74
CA SER A 144 -0.37 -14.33 -22.67
C SER A 144 -0.57 -13.38 -23.87
N TRP A 145 -1.24 -13.86 -24.92
CA TRP A 145 -1.58 -13.11 -26.13
C TRP A 145 -2.97 -13.44 -26.64
#